data_AF-A0AAV4LVY2-F1
#
_entry.id   AF-A0AAV4LVY2-F1
#
_cell.length_a   1.000
_cell.length_b   1.000
_cell.length_c   1.000
_cell.angle_alpha   90.00
_cell.angle_beta   90.00
_cell.angle_gamma   90.00
#
_symmetry.space_group_name_H-M   'P 1'
#
loop_
_entity.id
_entity.type
_entity.pdbx_description
1 polymer ?
#
loop_
_entity_poly.entity_id
_entity_poly.type
_entity_poly.pdbx_seq_one_letter_code
_entity_poly.pdbx_strand_id
1 'polypeptide(L)'
;MSDLKFCPECNNILYAKADSNKMQLIFLCRQCDYSRWADPGSFSDNCINRTTYNYQAKDDIIVSPLVIKDPTLGRTSHWKCARCGFNKAAFFQLPERVNDDAMMLVFVCCNPGCGYWVKQTYDEEEAVFTGFSLPAPTQASATQVPKMSLVDDMADLFGEDEI
;
A
#
# COMPACT_ATOMS: atom_id res chain seq x y z
N MET A 1 -15.87 0.87 -8.08
CA MET A 1 -15.61 2.25 -7.64
C MET A 1 -16.89 3.05 -7.88
N SER A 2 -17.16 4.06 -7.05
CA SER A 2 -18.26 5.01 -7.29
C SER A 2 -17.72 6.16 -8.15
N ASP A 3 -18.26 6.35 -9.34
CA ASP A 3 -17.78 7.37 -10.28
C ASP A 3 -18.56 8.67 -10.14
N LEU A 4 -17.87 9.81 -10.26
CA LEU A 4 -18.51 11.13 -10.31
C LEU A 4 -19.29 11.29 -11.62
N LYS A 5 -20.54 11.76 -11.50
CA LYS A 5 -21.43 12.00 -12.65
C LYS A 5 -21.53 13.50 -12.93
N PHE A 6 -21.46 13.86 -14.22
CA PHE A 6 -21.51 15.24 -14.68
C PHE A 6 -22.80 15.51 -15.48
N CYS A 7 -23.27 16.76 -15.39
CA CYS A 7 -24.40 17.23 -16.19
C CYS A 7 -23.98 17.41 -17.66
N PRO A 8 -24.74 16.89 -18.63
CA PRO A 8 -24.41 17.05 -20.05
C PRO A 8 -24.54 18.50 -20.55
N GLU A 9 -25.39 19.31 -19.92
CA GLU A 9 -25.66 20.70 -20.35
C GLU A 9 -24.57 21.68 -19.90
N CYS A 10 -24.22 21.64 -18.61
CA CYS A 10 -23.35 22.66 -17.99
C CYS A 10 -22.06 22.08 -17.40
N ASN A 11 -21.80 20.78 -17.58
CA ASN A 11 -20.62 20.06 -17.07
C ASN A 11 -20.35 20.24 -15.55
N ASN A 12 -21.40 20.55 -14.78
CA ASN A 12 -21.34 20.60 -13.32
C ASN A 12 -21.56 19.22 -12.72
N ILE A 13 -21.00 18.99 -11.53
CA ILE A 13 -21.18 17.74 -10.78
C ILE A 13 -22.65 17.58 -10.38
N LEU A 14 -23.19 16.38 -10.59
CA LEU A 14 -24.55 16.04 -10.16
C LEU A 14 -24.57 15.62 -8.70
N TYR A 15 -25.60 16.07 -7.97
CA TYR A 15 -25.81 15.75 -6.57
C TYR A 15 -26.84 14.63 -6.42
N ALA A 16 -26.52 13.65 -5.58
CA ALA A 16 -27.44 12.59 -5.21
C ALA A 16 -28.51 13.11 -4.24
N LYS A 17 -29.77 12.77 -4.51
CA LYS A 17 -30.94 13.02 -3.66
C LYS A 17 -31.82 11.78 -3.69
N ALA A 18 -32.45 11.44 -2.56
CA ALA A 18 -33.44 10.37 -2.53
C ALA A 18 -34.82 10.89 -2.93
N ASP A 19 -35.53 10.18 -3.79
CA ASP A 19 -36.97 10.40 -4.02
C ASP A 19 -37.78 9.45 -3.13
N SER A 20 -38.53 10.01 -2.18
CA SER A 20 -39.33 9.24 -1.22
C SER A 20 -40.49 8.49 -1.86
N ASN A 21 -40.97 8.91 -3.04
CA ASN A 21 -42.13 8.28 -3.68
C ASN A 21 -41.76 6.99 -4.40
N LYS A 22 -40.62 6.99 -5.10
CA LYS A 22 -40.13 5.85 -5.89
C LYS A 22 -39.08 5.02 -5.14
N MET A 23 -38.64 5.48 -3.96
CA MET A 23 -37.56 4.85 -3.18
C MET A 23 -36.31 4.63 -4.03
N GLN A 24 -36.01 5.60 -4.90
CA GLN A 24 -34.92 5.52 -5.88
C GLN A 24 -34.04 6.76 -5.78
N LEU A 25 -32.76 6.58 -6.07
CA LEU A 25 -31.78 7.66 -6.10
C LEU A 25 -31.95 8.51 -7.37
N ILE A 26 -31.95 9.83 -7.21
CA ILE A 26 -31.96 10.80 -8.31
C ILE A 26 -30.71 11.67 -8.23
N PHE A 27 -30.07 11.90 -9.36
CA PHE A 27 -28.96 12.81 -9.55
C PHE A 27 -29.47 14.12 -10.15
N LEU A 28 -29.23 15.24 -9.49
CA LEU A 28 -29.72 16.56 -9.89
C LEU A 28 -28.57 17.57 -10.04
N CYS A 29 -28.68 18.45 -11.04
CA CYS A 29 -27.83 19.62 -11.12
C CYS A 29 -28.37 20.74 -10.23
N ARG A 30 -27.49 21.59 -9.67
CA ARG A 30 -27.90 22.80 -8.92
C ARG A 30 -28.06 24.04 -9.80
N GLN A 31 -27.42 24.04 -10.96
CA GLN A 31 -27.34 25.21 -11.84
C GLN A 31 -28.37 25.18 -12.97
N CYS A 32 -28.87 24.00 -13.33
CA CYS A 32 -29.92 23.80 -14.34
C CYS A 32 -30.93 22.75 -13.85
N ASP A 33 -32.05 22.62 -14.57
CA ASP A 33 -33.13 21.69 -14.25
C ASP A 33 -32.86 20.24 -14.70
N TYR A 34 -31.61 19.92 -15.03
CA TYR A 34 -31.23 18.57 -15.41
C TYR A 34 -31.29 17.62 -14.21
N SER A 35 -31.99 16.50 -14.40
CA SER A 35 -32.03 15.40 -13.45
C SER A 35 -32.00 14.05 -14.15
N ARG A 36 -31.41 13.04 -13.49
CA ARG A 36 -31.29 11.67 -13.97
C ARG A 36 -31.58 10.71 -12.83
N TRP A 37 -32.36 9.67 -13.06
CA TRP A 37 -32.52 8.57 -12.11
C TRP A 37 -31.32 7.60 -12.16
N ALA A 38 -30.93 7.06 -11.00
CA ALA A 38 -29.93 6.01 -10.92
C ALA A 38 -30.52 4.67 -11.36
N ASP A 39 -29.75 3.84 -12.06
CA ASP A 39 -30.23 2.52 -12.49
C ASP A 39 -30.38 1.57 -11.29
N PRO A 40 -31.56 1.00 -11.00
CA PRO A 40 -31.79 0.18 -9.80
C PRO A 40 -30.94 -1.10 -9.74
N GLY A 41 -30.55 -1.63 -10.90
CA GLY A 41 -29.76 -2.87 -11.00
C GLY A 41 -28.25 -2.64 -10.97
N SER A 42 -27.78 -1.38 -11.03
CA SER A 42 -26.35 -1.07 -11.10
C SER A 42 -25.79 -0.71 -9.72
N PHE A 43 -24.84 -1.51 -9.23
CA PHE A 43 -24.18 -1.23 -7.96
C PHE A 43 -23.36 0.07 -8.00
N SER A 44 -22.76 0.42 -9.14
CA SER A 44 -21.93 1.63 -9.27
C SER A 44 -22.73 2.92 -9.22
N ASP A 45 -23.99 2.90 -9.71
CA ASP A 45 -24.86 4.08 -9.72
C ASP A 45 -25.59 4.27 -8.38
N ASN A 46 -25.83 3.19 -7.62
CA ASN A 46 -26.47 3.25 -6.30
C ASN A 46 -25.49 3.51 -5.14
N CYS A 47 -24.18 3.35 -5.37
CA CYS A 47 -23.16 3.64 -4.37
C CYS A 47 -22.73 5.12 -4.47
N ILE A 48 -23.19 5.96 -3.51
CA ILE A 48 -22.92 7.41 -3.50
C ILE A 48 -21.49 7.71 -3.02
N ASN A 49 -21.09 7.09 -1.91
CA ASN A 49 -19.78 7.27 -1.31
C ASN A 49 -19.25 5.92 -0.83
N ARG A 50 -17.99 5.64 -1.15
CA ARG A 50 -17.25 4.49 -0.68
C ARG A 50 -15.91 4.96 -0.16
N THR A 51 -15.73 4.89 1.15
CA THR A 51 -14.42 5.05 1.79
C THR A 51 -13.77 3.69 1.92
N THR A 52 -12.62 3.49 1.27
CA THR A 52 -11.80 2.30 1.46
C THR A 52 -10.78 2.57 2.56
N TYR A 53 -10.71 1.71 3.57
CA TYR A 53 -9.77 1.86 4.70
C TYR A 53 -8.52 0.97 4.56
N ASN A 54 -8.61 -0.11 3.78
CA ASN A 54 -7.51 -1.05 3.57
C ASN A 54 -6.96 -0.88 2.15
N TYR A 55 -5.77 -0.31 2.03
CA TYR A 55 -5.09 0.01 0.76
C TYR A 55 -4.32 -1.19 0.18
N GLN A 56 -4.83 -2.42 0.34
CA GLN A 56 -4.11 -3.63 -0.07
C GLN A 56 -4.04 -3.83 -1.61
N ALA A 57 -4.76 -3.01 -2.39
CA ALA A 57 -4.84 -3.14 -3.84
C ALA A 57 -3.65 -2.47 -4.55
N LYS A 58 -3.12 -3.14 -5.57
CA LYS A 58 -2.07 -2.64 -6.47
C LYS A 58 -2.49 -1.32 -7.16
N ASP A 59 -3.79 -1.09 -7.30
CA ASP A 59 -4.39 0.03 -8.02
C ASP A 59 -4.26 1.38 -7.29
N ASP A 60 -3.96 1.37 -5.98
CA ASP A 60 -3.78 2.59 -5.18
C ASP A 60 -2.34 3.14 -5.25
N ILE A 61 -1.40 2.38 -5.83
CA ILE A 61 0.00 2.81 -6.00
C ILE A 61 0.20 3.35 -7.41
N ILE A 62 0.37 4.67 -7.50
CA ILE A 62 0.71 5.34 -8.76
C ILE A 62 2.23 5.43 -8.91
N VAL A 63 2.80 4.54 -9.71
CA VAL A 63 4.23 4.58 -10.07
C VAL A 63 4.41 5.40 -11.34
N SER A 64 5.04 6.57 -11.23
CA SER A 64 5.37 7.38 -12.42
C SER A 64 6.44 6.68 -13.28
N PRO A 65 6.32 6.69 -14.61
CA PRO A 65 7.35 6.14 -15.50
C PRO A 65 8.68 6.91 -15.42
N LEU A 66 8.69 8.13 -14.87
CA LEU A 66 9.88 8.96 -14.73
C LEU A 66 10.74 8.61 -13.51
N VAL A 67 10.25 7.75 -12.62
CA VAL A 67 10.96 7.28 -11.41
C VAL A 67 12.35 6.72 -11.77
N ILE A 68 12.50 6.09 -12.94
CA ILE A 68 13.78 5.50 -13.40
C ILE A 68 14.89 6.56 -13.56
N LYS A 69 14.53 7.79 -13.91
CA LYS A 69 15.45 8.90 -14.18
C LYS A 69 15.91 9.61 -12.91
N ASP A 70 15.29 9.33 -11.76
CA ASP A 70 15.65 9.97 -10.51
C ASP A 70 17.03 9.45 -10.03
N PRO A 71 18.06 10.31 -9.91
CA PRO A 71 19.37 9.89 -9.44
C PRO A 71 19.40 9.60 -7.94
N THR A 72 18.43 10.07 -7.16
CA THR A 72 18.37 9.91 -5.70
C THR A 72 17.87 8.53 -5.27
N LEU A 73 17.19 7.81 -6.17
CA LEU A 73 16.67 6.47 -5.89
C LEU A 73 17.78 5.40 -5.91
N GLY A 74 17.68 4.49 -4.94
CA GLY A 74 18.52 3.30 -4.87
C GLY A 74 18.30 2.39 -6.08
N ARG A 75 19.38 1.76 -6.56
CA ARG A 75 19.36 0.83 -7.70
C ARG A 75 19.97 -0.51 -7.31
N THR A 76 19.34 -1.60 -7.74
CA THR A 76 19.86 -2.96 -7.56
C THR A 76 20.11 -3.61 -8.91
N SER A 77 21.16 -4.43 -8.99
CA SER A 77 21.54 -5.21 -10.17
C SER A 77 21.15 -6.70 -10.06
N HIS A 78 20.61 -7.10 -8.91
CA HIS A 78 20.27 -8.49 -8.60
C HIS A 78 18.80 -8.83 -8.88
N TRP A 79 17.99 -7.85 -9.30
CA TRP A 79 16.58 -8.04 -9.63
C TRP A 79 16.39 -8.22 -11.12
N LYS A 80 15.72 -9.30 -11.54
CA LYS A 80 15.42 -9.57 -12.95
C LYS A 80 13.96 -9.25 -13.26
N CYS A 81 13.75 -8.40 -14.27
CA CYS A 81 12.40 -8.06 -14.71
C CYS A 81 11.70 -9.25 -15.34
N ALA A 82 10.48 -9.59 -14.88
CA ALA A 82 9.65 -10.65 -15.46
C ALA A 82 9.21 -10.37 -16.92
N ARG A 83 9.18 -9.09 -17.34
CA ARG A 83 8.74 -8.70 -18.68
C ARG A 83 9.87 -8.65 -19.71
N CYS A 84 11.00 -8.02 -19.38
CA CYS A 84 12.09 -7.78 -20.33
C CYS A 84 13.40 -8.51 -19.99
N GLY A 85 13.49 -9.17 -18.84
CA GLY A 85 14.71 -9.86 -18.41
C GLY A 85 15.89 -8.93 -18.04
N PHE A 86 15.69 -7.61 -17.98
CA PHE A 86 16.73 -6.67 -17.57
C PHE A 86 17.01 -6.76 -16.07
N ASN A 87 18.29 -6.67 -15.70
CA ASN A 87 18.75 -6.96 -14.33
C ASN A 87 18.85 -5.72 -13.43
N LYS A 88 18.52 -4.52 -13.93
CA LYS A 88 18.55 -3.29 -13.11
C LYS A 88 17.14 -2.82 -12.77
N ALA A 89 16.91 -2.60 -11.49
CA ALA A 89 15.72 -1.93 -10.98
C ALA A 89 16.07 -0.78 -10.05
N ALA A 90 15.25 0.27 -10.10
CA ALA A 90 15.18 1.29 -9.07
C ALA A 90 14.16 0.84 -8.02
N PHE A 91 14.40 1.15 -6.75
CA PHE A 91 13.47 0.83 -5.69
C PHE A 91 13.21 2.04 -4.77
N PHE A 92 12.01 2.09 -4.20
CA PHE A 92 11.61 3.09 -3.22
C PHE A 92 10.66 2.46 -2.19
N GLN A 93 10.57 3.08 -1.02
CA GLN A 93 9.68 2.66 0.06
C GLN A 93 8.30 3.30 -0.13
N LEU A 94 7.24 2.52 0.07
CA LEU A 94 5.89 3.05 0.15
C LEU A 94 5.66 3.71 1.52
N PRO A 95 4.94 4.84 1.57
CA PRO A 95 4.54 5.42 2.83
C PRO A 95 3.57 4.48 3.55
N GLU A 96 3.73 4.36 4.87
CA GLU A 96 2.96 3.46 5.75
C GLU A 96 1.44 3.70 5.71
N ARG A 97 1.00 4.90 5.29
CA ARG A 97 -0.44 5.18 5.11
C ARG A 97 -1.10 4.35 3.99
N VAL A 98 -0.31 3.76 3.10
CA VAL A 98 -0.78 3.07 1.89
C VAL A 98 -0.67 1.55 2.03
N ASN A 99 -0.01 1.02 3.05
CA ASN A 99 0.04 -0.41 3.27
C ASN A 99 0.23 -0.73 4.75
N ASP A 100 -0.43 -1.79 5.22
CA ASP A 100 -0.31 -2.26 6.61
C ASP A 100 1.12 -2.76 6.91
N ASP A 101 1.86 -3.25 5.90
CA ASP A 101 3.28 -3.58 6.05
C ASP A 101 4.14 -2.32 5.96
N ALA A 102 4.65 -1.90 7.11
CA ALA A 102 5.67 -0.88 7.20
C ALA A 102 6.90 -1.27 6.35
N MET A 103 7.46 -0.29 5.64
CA MET A 103 8.70 -0.41 4.86
C MET A 103 8.66 -1.32 3.60
N MET A 104 7.47 -1.60 3.04
CA MET A 104 7.38 -2.32 1.75
C MET A 104 8.15 -1.59 0.64
N LEU A 105 9.00 -2.32 -0.08
CA LEU A 105 9.70 -1.84 -1.27
C LEU A 105 8.92 -2.09 -2.56
N VAL A 106 8.96 -1.12 -3.45
CA VAL A 106 8.50 -1.24 -4.85
C VAL A 106 9.71 -1.27 -5.77
N PHE A 107 9.79 -2.29 -6.63
CA PHE A 107 10.83 -2.41 -7.65
C PHE A 107 10.30 -1.98 -9.01
N VAL A 108 11.02 -1.08 -9.68
CA VAL A 108 10.69 -0.57 -11.02
C VAL A 108 11.83 -0.89 -11.99
N CYS A 109 11.51 -1.51 -13.11
CA CYS A 109 12.51 -1.85 -14.13
C CYS A 109 13.11 -0.59 -14.78
N CYS A 110 14.44 -0.52 -14.87
CA CYS A 110 15.14 0.62 -15.47
C CYS A 110 15.21 0.60 -17.02
N ASN A 111 14.64 -0.41 -17.69
CA ASN A 111 14.70 -0.50 -19.15
C ASN A 111 13.76 0.56 -19.79
N PRO A 112 14.25 1.47 -20.66
CA PRO A 112 13.40 2.41 -21.37
C PRO A 112 12.31 1.67 -22.15
N GLY A 113 11.05 1.96 -21.80
CA GLY A 113 9.86 1.36 -22.44
C GLY A 113 9.27 0.12 -21.77
N CYS A 114 9.89 -0.43 -20.71
CA CYS A 114 9.30 -1.57 -19.98
C CYS A 114 8.27 -1.11 -18.94
N GLY A 115 8.65 -0.19 -18.05
CA GLY A 115 7.77 0.36 -17.01
C GLY A 115 7.19 -0.67 -16.03
N TYR A 116 7.67 -1.91 -16.06
CA TYR A 116 7.16 -2.98 -15.20
C TYR A 116 7.61 -2.77 -13.76
N TRP A 117 6.66 -2.89 -12.83
CA TRP A 117 6.89 -2.77 -11.41
C TRP A 117 6.18 -3.85 -10.60
N VAL A 118 6.77 -4.19 -9.46
CA VAL A 118 6.27 -5.20 -8.52
C VAL A 118 6.56 -4.77 -7.09
N LYS A 119 5.65 -5.09 -6.17
CA LYS A 119 5.83 -4.91 -4.74
C LYS A 119 6.62 -6.08 -4.15
N GLN A 120 7.44 -5.82 -3.14
CA GLN A 120 8.05 -6.88 -2.34
C GLN A 120 6.94 -7.68 -1.64
N THR A 121 6.92 -8.99 -1.81
CA THR A 121 6.07 -9.92 -1.05
C THR A 121 6.95 -10.61 -0.01
N TYR A 122 6.51 -10.61 1.24
CA TYR A 122 7.18 -11.28 2.36
C TYR A 122 6.65 -12.69 2.59
N ASP A 123 6.02 -13.31 1.58
CA ASP A 123 5.47 -14.65 1.75
C ASP A 123 6.61 -15.60 2.17
N GLU A 124 6.49 -16.05 3.42
CA GLU A 124 7.34 -16.98 4.12
C GLU A 124 7.27 -18.32 3.39
N GLU A 125 8.16 -18.56 2.44
CA GLU A 125 8.63 -19.90 2.07
C GLU A 125 9.84 -19.76 1.17
N GLU A 126 10.89 -20.51 1.51
CA GLU A 126 12.18 -20.57 0.84
C GLU A 126 12.05 -20.67 -0.69
N ALA A 127 12.21 -19.55 -1.39
CA ALA A 127 12.35 -19.57 -2.85
C ALA A 127 13.42 -18.59 -3.33
N VAL A 128 14.67 -19.06 -3.20
CA VAL A 128 15.74 -18.86 -4.20
C VAL A 128 16.07 -17.39 -4.54
N PHE A 129 16.66 -16.67 -3.58
CA PHE A 129 17.62 -15.61 -3.90
C PHE A 129 19.03 -16.19 -3.77
N THR A 130 19.47 -16.92 -4.79
CA THR A 130 20.88 -17.34 -4.91
C THR A 130 21.72 -16.10 -5.14
N GLY A 131 22.57 -15.75 -4.16
CA GLY A 131 23.59 -14.72 -4.39
C GLY A 131 24.20 -14.03 -3.18
N PHE A 132 23.74 -14.28 -1.96
CA PHE A 132 24.43 -13.72 -0.78
C PHE A 132 24.75 -14.84 0.23
N SER A 133 25.88 -15.52 0.01
CA SER A 133 26.47 -16.36 1.04
C SER A 133 27.07 -15.46 2.12
N LEU A 134 26.32 -15.21 3.19
CA LEU A 134 26.91 -14.79 4.45
C LEU A 134 27.73 -15.96 4.99
N PRO A 135 28.99 -15.76 5.42
CA PRO A 135 29.77 -16.82 6.04
C PRO A 135 29.08 -17.26 7.33
N ALA A 136 28.99 -18.58 7.52
CA ALA A 136 28.33 -19.20 8.65
C ALA A 136 28.94 -18.71 9.99
N PRO A 137 28.11 -18.36 10.99
CA PRO A 137 28.62 -18.07 12.32
C PRO A 137 29.17 -19.35 12.93
N THR A 138 30.48 -19.35 13.20
CA THR A 138 31.16 -20.37 14.02
C THR A 138 30.44 -20.52 15.35
N GLN A 139 30.06 -21.76 15.67
CA GLN A 139 29.36 -22.14 16.88
C GLN A 139 30.17 -21.74 18.12
N ALA A 140 29.70 -20.71 18.84
CA ALA A 140 30.05 -20.53 20.24
C ALA A 140 29.01 -21.31 21.06
N SER A 141 29.48 -22.31 21.79
CA SER A 141 28.68 -23.18 22.67
C SER A 141 27.93 -22.37 23.72
N ALA A 142 26.62 -22.57 23.80
CA ALA A 142 25.75 -22.00 24.82
C ALA A 142 26.00 -22.67 26.18
N THR A 143 26.49 -21.89 27.15
CA THR A 143 26.41 -22.23 28.57
C THR A 143 24.97 -21.94 29.04
N GLN A 144 24.28 -22.96 29.53
CA GLN A 144 22.92 -22.84 30.06
C GLN A 144 22.92 -22.03 31.36
N VAL A 145 22.16 -20.94 31.42
CA VAL A 145 21.86 -20.21 32.66
C VAL A 145 20.48 -20.67 33.15
N PRO A 146 20.33 -21.07 34.43
CA PRO A 146 19.06 -21.55 34.97
C PRO A 146 18.05 -20.41 35.19
N LYS A 147 16.76 -20.72 35.01
CA LYS A 147 15.62 -19.85 35.31
C LYS A 147 15.62 -19.42 36.78
N MET A 148 15.73 -18.12 37.05
CA MET A 148 15.34 -17.50 38.32
C MET A 148 14.34 -16.36 38.08
N SER A 149 13.47 -16.17 39.06
CA SER A 149 12.21 -15.43 39.02
C SER A 149 12.37 -13.91 38.97
N LEU A 150 11.54 -13.28 38.13
CA LEU A 150 11.52 -11.87 37.73
C LEU A 150 10.96 -10.91 38.81
N VAL A 151 11.04 -11.28 40.10
CA VAL A 151 10.39 -10.51 41.20
C VAL A 151 11.35 -9.99 42.27
N ASP A 152 12.63 -10.39 42.26
CA ASP A 152 13.60 -9.91 43.26
C ASP A 152 14.48 -8.74 42.76
N ASP A 153 14.51 -8.45 41.45
CA ASP A 153 15.38 -7.39 40.87
C ASP A 153 14.77 -5.96 40.92
N MET A 154 13.51 -5.78 41.37
CA MET A 154 12.93 -4.44 41.53
C MET A 154 13.16 -3.81 42.91
N ALA A 155 13.67 -4.58 43.89
CA ALA A 155 13.93 -4.07 45.24
C ALA A 155 15.27 -3.34 45.38
N ASP A 156 16.21 -3.53 44.44
CA ASP A 156 17.55 -2.89 44.47
C ASP A 156 17.64 -1.59 43.64
N LEU A 157 16.53 -1.11 43.06
CA LEU A 157 16.50 0.10 42.23
C LEU A 157 16.00 1.36 42.96
N PHE A 158 15.43 1.21 44.16
CA PHE A 158 15.01 2.32 45.02
C PHE A 158 15.83 2.29 46.30
N GLY A 159 17.06 2.79 46.20
CA GLY A 159 17.91 3.03 47.36
C GLY A 159 17.21 3.92 48.37
N GLU A 160 16.94 3.36 49.55
CA GLU A 160 16.68 4.11 50.76
C GLU A 160 18.02 4.64 51.27
N ASP A 161 18.41 5.83 50.84
CA ASP A 161 19.45 6.61 51.51
C ASP A 161 18.82 7.33 52.72
N GLU A 162 19.24 6.92 53.92
CA GLU A 162 19.06 7.66 55.17
C GLU A 162 19.71 9.06 55.05
N ILE A 163 18.94 10.11 55.36
CA ILE A 163 19.25 11.27 56.24
C ILE A 163 17.92 11.90 56.66
#